data_AF-A0A8J6BPV5-F1
#
_entry.id   AF-A0A8J6BPV5-F1
#
_cell.length_a   1.000
_cell.length_b   1.000
_cell.length_c   1.000
_cell.angle_alpha   90.00
_cell.angle_beta   90.00
_cell.angle_gamma   90.00
#
_symmetry.space_group_name_H-M   'P 1'
#
loop_
_entity.id
_entity.type
_entity.pdbx_description
1 polymer ?
#
loop_
_entity_poly.entity_id
_entity_poly.type
_entity_poly.pdbx_seq_one_letter_code
_entity_poly.pdbx_strand_id
1 'polypeptide(L)'
;QGILFSTPDSLKAPQDLVKLYLHESNRVYRDKMVEEKDMDLFDKLQTDMVKKFYDDIDETLEQTKAMNMFCHFANGVGEPKYMPVQSWQSLNKILVDALDSHNEVNAAMNLVLFEDAMGHICRINRILESPRGNALLVGVGGSGKQSLTRLAAYISSLEVFQITLRKGYGIPDLKADLANQYIKAGVKNVGTVFLMTDAQVADEKFLVLVNDLLASGEIPDLFADDEVENIIGSVRNEVKSQGLLDTRENCWKFFIDRVRRQLKVALCFSPVGNKLRVRSRKFPAVVNCTAIDWFHEWPQEALESVSLRFLQETENIEANVKESISNFMAYVHTSVNEMSKSYLSNERRYNYTTPKSFLEQIKLYQNLLCKKRKELAAKMERLENGLEKLNSTSAQVDDLKGKLAAQEVELKQKNEDADKLIQVVGVETEKVGKEKTIADEEEKKVAVIAEEVGKKQKDCETDLAKAEPALVAAQEALNTLNKNNLTELKSFGSPPSAVTNVTAAVMVLTAPGGKVPKDRSWKAARVVMGKVDGFLDSLINFNKENIHENCIKAIQPYLQDPEFNPEFIASKSLAAAGLCSWVVNIVKFYEVYCEVEPKRQALEKANAELAAAQEKLSSIKAKIAVSQFQ
;
A
#
# COMPACT_ATOMS: atom_id res chain seq x y z
N GLN A 1 33.98 -51.91 -47.12
CA GLN A 1 33.22 -50.75 -47.65
C GLN A 1 33.71 -49.45 -47.06
N GLY A 2 33.78 -49.26 -45.74
CA GLY A 2 34.21 -47.98 -45.19
C GLY A 2 35.68 -47.61 -45.45
N ILE A 3 36.58 -48.58 -45.66
CA ILE A 3 37.93 -48.30 -46.20
C ILE A 3 37.86 -47.54 -47.55
N LEU A 4 36.82 -47.76 -48.37
CA LEU A 4 36.67 -47.06 -49.66
C LEU A 4 36.27 -45.58 -49.51
N PHE A 5 35.95 -45.12 -48.30
CA PHE A 5 35.75 -43.69 -48.03
C PHE A 5 37.07 -42.92 -47.94
N SER A 6 38.20 -43.61 -47.76
CA SER A 6 39.51 -42.96 -47.69
C SER A 6 39.87 -42.32 -49.03
N THR A 7 40.37 -41.09 -48.98
CA THR A 7 40.98 -40.40 -50.10
C THR A 7 42.52 -40.42 -49.97
N PRO A 8 43.27 -40.11 -51.05
CA PRO A 8 44.74 -39.99 -50.97
C PRO A 8 45.21 -39.02 -49.87
N ASP A 9 44.41 -38.00 -49.54
CA ASP A 9 44.73 -37.03 -48.50
C ASP A 9 44.67 -37.61 -47.07
N SER A 10 43.87 -38.67 -46.89
CA SER A 10 43.65 -39.36 -45.61
C SER A 10 44.70 -40.42 -45.29
N LEU A 11 45.43 -40.90 -46.30
CA LEU A 11 46.41 -41.98 -46.20
C LEU A 11 47.78 -41.51 -46.68
N LYS A 12 48.55 -40.86 -45.80
CA LYS A 12 49.87 -40.30 -46.16
C LYS A 12 51.01 -41.27 -45.87
N ALA A 13 50.87 -42.06 -44.82
CA ALA A 13 51.83 -43.08 -44.40
C ALA A 13 51.20 -44.48 -44.39
N PRO A 14 52.00 -45.56 -44.52
CA PRO A 14 51.51 -46.93 -44.36
C PRO A 14 50.81 -47.18 -43.00
N GLN A 15 51.27 -46.48 -41.96
CA GLN A 15 50.66 -46.52 -40.63
C GLN A 15 49.22 -45.99 -40.61
N ASP A 16 48.88 -45.02 -41.47
CA ASP A 16 47.52 -44.47 -41.57
C ASP A 16 46.53 -45.52 -42.08
N LEU A 17 47.00 -46.41 -42.97
CA LEU A 17 46.20 -47.53 -43.45
C LEU A 17 45.93 -48.54 -42.33
N VAL A 18 46.89 -48.77 -41.44
CA VAL A 18 46.71 -49.63 -40.26
C VAL A 18 45.72 -48.99 -39.29
N LYS A 19 45.83 -47.69 -39.02
CA LYS A 19 44.88 -46.94 -38.16
C LYS A 19 43.46 -47.01 -38.71
N LEU A 20 43.31 -46.80 -40.02
CA LEU A 20 42.03 -46.92 -40.72
C LEU A 20 41.47 -48.34 -40.65
N TYR A 21 42.30 -49.36 -40.87
CA TYR A 21 41.91 -50.76 -40.75
C TYR A 21 41.41 -51.11 -39.34
N LEU A 22 42.13 -50.68 -38.30
CA LEU A 22 41.75 -50.86 -36.90
C LEU A 22 40.41 -50.18 -36.60
N HIS A 23 40.23 -48.94 -37.07
CA HIS A 23 38.97 -48.23 -36.91
C HIS A 23 37.80 -48.97 -37.60
N GLU A 24 37.97 -49.32 -38.88
CA GLU A 24 36.92 -49.96 -39.68
C GLU A 24 36.56 -51.36 -39.17
N SER A 25 37.53 -52.13 -38.69
CA SER A 25 37.26 -53.44 -38.08
C SER A 25 36.52 -53.29 -36.74
N ASN A 26 36.81 -52.25 -35.94
CA ASN A 26 36.00 -51.92 -34.76
C ASN A 26 34.54 -51.61 -35.15
N ARG A 27 34.32 -50.79 -36.18
CA ARG A 27 32.96 -50.43 -36.64
C ARG A 27 32.16 -51.63 -37.17
N VAL A 28 32.82 -52.66 -37.70
CA VAL A 28 32.15 -53.82 -38.30
C VAL A 28 31.88 -54.93 -37.28
N TYR A 29 32.83 -55.19 -36.38
CA TYR A 29 32.80 -56.32 -35.46
C TYR A 29 32.57 -55.90 -34.01
N ARG A 30 33.42 -55.01 -33.49
CA ARG A 30 33.38 -54.59 -32.08
C ARG A 30 32.06 -53.92 -31.71
N ASP A 31 31.54 -53.06 -32.58
CA ASP A 31 30.27 -52.34 -32.36
C ASP A 31 29.03 -53.24 -32.26
N LYS A 32 29.14 -54.53 -32.59
CA LYS A 32 28.04 -55.51 -32.45
C LYS A 32 28.08 -56.26 -31.11
N MET A 33 29.18 -56.16 -30.38
CA MET A 33 29.40 -56.86 -29.12
C MET A 33 28.64 -56.19 -27.98
N VAL A 34 28.24 -56.98 -26.99
CA VAL A 34 27.39 -56.52 -25.87
C VAL A 34 28.17 -56.56 -24.56
N GLU A 35 28.94 -57.62 -24.32
CA GLU A 35 29.71 -57.80 -23.09
C GLU A 35 31.12 -57.22 -23.23
N GLU A 36 31.61 -56.60 -22.16
CA GLU A 36 32.96 -56.02 -22.08
C GLU A 36 34.05 -57.08 -22.31
N LYS A 37 33.84 -58.29 -21.80
CA LYS A 37 34.75 -59.43 -22.00
C LYS A 37 34.93 -59.79 -23.48
N ASP A 38 33.86 -59.69 -24.28
CA ASP A 38 33.91 -59.97 -25.70
C ASP A 38 34.67 -58.87 -26.45
N MET A 39 34.46 -57.61 -26.04
CA MET A 39 35.19 -56.46 -26.58
C MET A 39 36.70 -56.58 -26.28
N ASP A 40 37.08 -56.92 -25.05
CA ASP A 40 38.47 -57.14 -24.67
C ASP A 40 39.13 -58.28 -25.45
N LEU A 41 38.40 -59.37 -25.66
CA LEU A 41 38.87 -60.51 -26.44
C LEU A 41 39.09 -60.13 -27.90
N PHE A 42 38.16 -59.35 -28.48
CA PHE A 42 38.31 -58.83 -29.83
C PHE A 42 39.49 -57.88 -29.97
N ASP A 43 39.66 -56.95 -29.03
CA ASP A 43 40.75 -55.96 -29.05
C ASP A 43 42.11 -56.67 -28.97
N LYS A 44 42.22 -57.78 -28.21
CA LYS A 44 43.40 -58.66 -28.22
C LYS A 44 43.60 -59.36 -29.56
N LEU A 45 42.57 -59.99 -30.11
CA LEU A 45 42.66 -60.69 -31.41
C LEU A 45 43.06 -59.76 -32.56
N GLN A 46 42.51 -58.54 -32.56
CA GLN A 46 42.84 -57.51 -33.54
C GLN A 46 44.30 -57.09 -33.40
N THR A 47 44.76 -56.82 -32.18
CA THR A 47 46.15 -56.48 -31.89
C THR A 47 47.12 -57.59 -32.33
N ASP A 48 46.83 -58.84 -31.97
CA ASP A 48 47.64 -60.01 -32.33
C ASP A 48 47.68 -60.23 -33.84
N MET A 49 46.58 -59.97 -34.55
CA MET A 49 46.54 -60.06 -36.01
C MET A 49 47.42 -58.99 -36.65
N VAL A 50 47.30 -57.75 -36.21
CA VAL A 50 48.08 -56.63 -36.76
C VAL A 50 49.58 -56.84 -36.52
N LYS A 51 49.99 -57.30 -35.33
CA LYS A 51 51.39 -57.64 -35.01
C LYS A 51 51.97 -58.80 -35.82
N LYS A 52 51.14 -59.67 -36.41
CA LYS A 52 51.62 -60.77 -37.27
C LYS A 52 52.00 -60.34 -38.68
N PHE A 53 51.40 -59.26 -39.18
CA PHE A 53 51.53 -58.87 -40.59
C PHE A 53 52.42 -57.64 -40.81
N TYR A 54 52.76 -56.93 -39.75
CA TYR A 54 53.44 -55.65 -39.82
C TYR A 54 54.40 -55.53 -38.63
N ASP A 55 55.63 -55.08 -38.91
CA ASP A 55 56.67 -54.83 -37.91
C ASP A 55 56.62 -53.36 -37.44
N ASP A 56 57.17 -53.06 -36.25
CA ASP A 56 57.33 -51.70 -35.69
C ASP A 56 56.03 -50.87 -35.51
N ILE A 57 54.93 -51.50 -35.11
CA ILE A 57 53.62 -50.81 -34.93
C ILE A 57 53.25 -50.53 -33.47
N ASP A 58 54.08 -50.90 -32.50
CA ASP A 58 53.70 -50.77 -31.07
C ASP A 58 53.32 -49.32 -30.70
N GLU A 59 54.02 -48.32 -31.25
CA GLU A 59 53.69 -46.91 -31.07
C GLU A 59 52.34 -46.54 -31.71
N THR A 60 52.07 -47.04 -32.92
CA THR A 60 50.79 -46.79 -33.61
C THR A 60 49.63 -47.47 -32.89
N LEU A 61 49.83 -48.67 -32.35
CA LEU A 61 48.84 -49.36 -31.53
C LEU A 61 48.51 -48.56 -30.27
N GLU A 62 49.52 -48.03 -29.59
CA GLU A 62 49.31 -47.21 -28.39
C GLU A 62 48.58 -45.89 -28.71
N GLN A 63 48.94 -45.23 -29.81
CA GLN A 63 48.19 -44.06 -30.31
C GLN A 63 46.73 -44.40 -30.60
N THR A 64 46.45 -45.56 -31.20
CA THR A 64 45.08 -45.97 -31.51
C THR A 64 44.24 -46.35 -30.31
N LYS A 65 44.86 -46.79 -29.20
CA LYS A 65 44.16 -47.04 -27.93
C LYS A 65 43.70 -45.73 -27.30
N ALA A 66 44.50 -44.68 -27.40
CA ALA A 66 44.13 -43.37 -26.88
C ALA A 66 42.99 -42.75 -27.71
N MET A 67 43.12 -42.70 -29.03
CA MET A 67 42.07 -42.19 -29.90
C MET A 67 42.23 -42.72 -31.34
N ASN A 68 41.20 -43.41 -31.84
CA ASN A 68 41.16 -43.87 -33.23
C ASN A 68 39.76 -43.75 -33.84
N MET A 69 39.35 -42.52 -34.11
CA MET A 69 38.04 -42.20 -34.70
C MET A 69 38.21 -41.50 -36.04
N PHE A 70 37.50 -41.99 -37.05
CA PHE A 70 37.37 -41.36 -38.35
C PHE A 70 35.93 -40.91 -38.57
N CYS A 71 35.74 -39.71 -39.10
CA CYS A 71 34.42 -39.18 -39.46
C CYS A 71 34.50 -38.28 -40.69
N HIS A 72 33.35 -37.98 -41.30
CA HIS A 72 33.28 -37.17 -42.52
C HIS A 72 33.35 -35.66 -42.26
N PHE A 73 33.35 -35.23 -41.00
CA PHE A 73 33.29 -33.81 -40.61
C PHE A 73 34.46 -33.40 -39.71
N ALA A 74 35.54 -34.19 -39.68
CA ALA A 74 36.69 -33.94 -38.79
C ALA A 74 37.37 -32.58 -39.05
N ASN A 75 37.26 -32.05 -40.27
CA ASN A 75 37.79 -30.74 -40.68
C ASN A 75 36.72 -29.64 -40.81
N GLY A 76 35.50 -29.89 -40.33
CA GLY A 76 34.35 -28.96 -40.42
C GLY A 76 33.10 -29.61 -41.00
N VAL A 77 31.95 -28.96 -40.75
CA VAL A 77 30.64 -29.38 -41.26
C VAL A 77 30.43 -28.77 -42.65
N GLY A 78 29.96 -29.57 -43.61
CA GLY A 78 29.68 -29.12 -44.98
C GLY A 78 30.16 -30.12 -46.03
N GLU A 79 31.45 -30.10 -46.38
CA GLU A 79 32.03 -31.06 -47.33
C GLU A 79 32.42 -32.36 -46.62
N PRO A 80 31.77 -33.50 -46.93
CA PRO A 80 32.10 -34.77 -46.29
C PRO A 80 33.49 -35.25 -46.72
N LYS A 81 34.44 -35.23 -45.78
CA LYS A 81 35.81 -35.72 -45.94
C LYS A 81 36.14 -36.70 -44.83
N TYR A 82 36.30 -37.96 -45.19
CA TYR A 82 36.56 -39.04 -44.24
C TYR A 82 38.02 -38.98 -43.75
N MET A 83 38.21 -38.43 -42.54
CA MET A 83 39.53 -38.11 -41.98
C MET A 83 39.62 -38.54 -40.51
N PRO A 84 40.84 -38.81 -40.00
CA PRO A 84 41.05 -39.09 -38.59
C PRO A 84 40.81 -37.83 -37.75
N VAL A 85 40.14 -38.00 -36.62
CA VAL A 85 39.90 -36.93 -35.64
C VAL A 85 41.19 -36.67 -34.86
N GLN A 86 41.58 -35.39 -34.77
CA GLN A 86 42.84 -34.96 -34.14
C GLN A 86 42.79 -35.04 -32.61
N SER A 87 41.70 -34.60 -31.99
CA SER A 87 41.52 -34.58 -30.54
C SER A 87 40.04 -34.58 -30.15
N TRP A 88 39.74 -35.04 -28.95
CA TRP A 88 38.39 -34.94 -28.38
C TRP A 88 37.94 -33.48 -28.21
N GLN A 89 38.87 -32.57 -27.88
CA GLN A 89 38.56 -31.14 -27.72
C GLN A 89 38.15 -30.48 -29.04
N SER A 90 38.88 -30.76 -30.14
CA SER A 90 38.51 -30.23 -31.46
C SER A 90 37.19 -30.80 -31.94
N LEU A 91 36.93 -32.10 -31.70
CA LEU A 91 35.66 -32.73 -32.05
C LEU A 91 34.51 -32.15 -31.25
N ASN A 92 34.70 -31.93 -29.95
CA ASN A 92 33.70 -31.32 -29.08
C ASN A 92 33.33 -29.93 -29.59
N LYS A 93 34.32 -29.08 -29.91
CA LYS A 93 34.07 -27.75 -30.47
C LYS A 93 33.23 -27.80 -31.76
N ILE A 94 33.63 -28.63 -32.72
CA ILE A 94 32.89 -28.78 -34.00
C ILE A 94 31.45 -29.23 -33.75
N LEU A 95 31.24 -30.18 -32.85
CA LEU A 95 29.91 -30.71 -32.55
C LEU A 95 29.05 -29.73 -31.74
N VAL A 96 29.64 -28.93 -30.86
CA VAL A 96 28.94 -27.86 -30.14
C VAL A 96 28.51 -26.77 -31.12
N ASP A 97 29.42 -26.30 -31.98
CA ASP A 97 29.10 -25.31 -33.02
C ASP A 97 27.97 -25.82 -33.95
N ALA A 98 28.00 -27.11 -34.31
CA ALA A 98 26.96 -27.75 -35.10
C ALA A 98 25.62 -27.88 -34.33
N LEU A 99 25.68 -28.16 -33.03
CA LEU A 99 24.50 -28.25 -32.17
C LEU A 99 23.83 -26.88 -31.99
N ASP A 100 24.62 -25.82 -31.80
CA ASP A 100 24.13 -24.46 -31.69
C ASP A 100 23.46 -24.03 -33.00
N SER A 101 24.11 -24.27 -34.14
CA SER A 101 23.54 -24.03 -35.48
C SER A 101 22.22 -24.80 -35.71
N HIS A 102 22.16 -26.05 -35.24
CA HIS A 102 20.92 -26.83 -35.29
C HIS A 102 19.83 -26.21 -34.41
N ASN A 103 20.17 -25.76 -33.21
CA ASN A 103 19.23 -25.20 -32.24
C ASN A 103 18.66 -23.82 -32.66
N GLU A 104 19.32 -23.10 -33.56
CA GLU A 104 18.80 -21.87 -34.17
C GLU A 104 17.65 -22.14 -35.16
N VAL A 105 17.74 -23.24 -35.92
CA VAL A 105 16.79 -23.57 -36.99
C VAL A 105 15.69 -24.53 -36.52
N ASN A 106 16.02 -25.43 -35.60
CA ASN A 106 15.16 -26.51 -35.14
C ASN A 106 14.87 -26.40 -33.63
N ALA A 107 14.00 -27.28 -33.12
CA ALA A 107 13.74 -27.36 -31.69
C ALA A 107 15.01 -27.63 -30.89
N ALA A 108 15.26 -26.81 -29.87
CA ALA A 108 16.47 -26.85 -29.06
C ALA A 108 16.69 -28.22 -28.40
N MET A 109 17.88 -28.79 -28.63
CA MET A 109 18.37 -30.01 -28.01
C MET A 109 19.50 -29.67 -27.04
N ASN A 110 19.25 -29.82 -25.74
CA ASN A 110 20.27 -29.63 -24.70
C ASN A 110 21.06 -30.93 -24.51
N LEU A 111 22.01 -31.19 -25.41
CA LEU A 111 22.88 -32.36 -25.37
C LEU A 111 24.19 -32.04 -24.67
N VAL A 112 24.62 -32.97 -23.81
CA VAL A 112 25.97 -32.94 -23.23
C VAL A 112 26.84 -33.92 -24.02
N LEU A 113 27.91 -33.40 -24.62
CA LEU A 113 28.78 -34.14 -25.52
C LEU A 113 30.05 -34.64 -24.80
N PHE A 114 29.91 -35.77 -24.11
CA PHE A 114 31.05 -36.54 -23.57
C PHE A 114 31.61 -37.51 -24.62
N GLU A 115 32.75 -38.15 -24.34
CA GLU A 115 33.51 -38.94 -25.31
C GLU A 115 32.67 -40.01 -26.03
N ASP A 116 31.91 -40.83 -25.31
CA ASP A 116 31.05 -41.85 -25.93
C ASP A 116 29.95 -41.22 -26.79
N ALA A 117 29.33 -40.12 -26.35
CA ALA A 117 28.29 -39.43 -27.12
C ALA A 117 28.85 -38.90 -28.44
N MET A 118 30.05 -38.32 -28.42
CA MET A 118 30.77 -37.89 -29.62
C MET A 118 31.13 -39.08 -30.50
N GLY A 119 31.58 -40.18 -29.90
CA GLY A 119 31.86 -41.44 -30.58
C GLY A 119 30.65 -41.99 -31.33
N HIS A 120 29.48 -42.00 -30.68
CA HIS A 120 28.21 -42.40 -31.30
C HIS A 120 27.81 -41.49 -32.46
N ILE A 121 27.99 -40.17 -32.36
CA ILE A 121 27.72 -39.27 -33.48
C ILE A 121 28.62 -39.60 -34.68
N CYS A 122 29.91 -39.84 -34.46
CA CYS A 122 30.84 -40.25 -35.52
C CYS A 122 30.41 -41.59 -36.17
N ARG A 123 29.98 -42.57 -35.37
CA ARG A 123 29.47 -43.87 -35.86
C ARG A 123 28.22 -43.69 -36.71
N ILE A 124 27.23 -42.94 -36.20
CA ILE A 124 25.97 -42.70 -36.90
C ILE A 124 26.23 -41.94 -38.20
N ASN A 125 27.03 -40.87 -38.18
CA ASN A 125 27.40 -40.13 -39.39
C ASN A 125 28.07 -41.05 -40.42
N ARG A 126 29.05 -41.86 -40.00
CA ARG A 126 29.69 -42.86 -40.89
C ARG A 126 28.66 -43.81 -41.53
N ILE A 127 27.67 -44.25 -40.76
CA ILE A 127 26.59 -45.09 -41.30
C ILE A 127 25.77 -44.30 -42.31
N LEU A 128 25.30 -43.09 -41.98
CA LEU A 128 24.42 -42.29 -42.85
C LEU A 128 25.07 -41.91 -44.19
N GLU A 129 26.36 -41.58 -44.20
CA GLU A 129 27.13 -41.27 -45.42
C GLU A 129 27.34 -42.50 -46.32
N SER A 130 27.17 -43.71 -45.78
CA SER A 130 27.25 -44.93 -46.59
C SER A 130 26.05 -45.01 -47.54
N PRO A 131 26.21 -45.37 -48.83
CA PRO A 131 25.13 -45.33 -49.82
C PRO A 131 23.90 -46.16 -49.41
N ARG A 132 24.05 -47.30 -48.73
CA ARG A 132 22.93 -48.08 -48.17
C ARG A 132 23.00 -48.16 -46.64
N GLY A 133 23.36 -47.05 -46.02
CA GLY A 133 23.59 -46.92 -44.60
C GLY A 133 22.31 -46.85 -43.78
N ASN A 134 21.86 -47.99 -43.26
CA ASN A 134 20.79 -48.04 -42.27
C ASN A 134 21.37 -48.35 -40.90
N ALA A 135 20.85 -47.73 -39.84
CA ALA A 135 21.33 -47.89 -38.48
C ALA A 135 20.28 -48.56 -37.59
N LEU A 136 20.72 -49.52 -36.77
CA LEU A 136 19.97 -50.06 -35.65
C LEU A 136 20.69 -49.66 -34.36
N LEU A 137 20.16 -48.63 -33.71
CA LEU A 137 20.69 -48.09 -32.46
C LEU A 137 20.00 -48.80 -31.30
N VAL A 138 20.76 -49.57 -30.53
CA VAL A 138 20.23 -50.37 -29.43
C VAL A 138 20.71 -49.80 -28.11
N GLY A 139 19.80 -49.43 -27.22
CA GLY A 139 20.17 -49.03 -25.86
C GLY A 139 18.99 -48.70 -24.97
N VAL A 140 19.24 -48.52 -23.68
CA VAL A 140 18.21 -48.18 -22.70
C VAL A 140 17.59 -46.79 -22.97
N GLY A 141 16.42 -46.53 -22.38
CA GLY A 141 15.75 -45.23 -22.51
C GLY A 141 16.62 -44.09 -22.00
N GLY A 142 16.64 -42.96 -22.70
CA GLY A 142 17.42 -41.78 -22.30
C GLY A 142 18.90 -41.81 -22.71
N SER A 143 19.41 -42.87 -23.34
CA SER A 143 20.81 -42.96 -23.80
C SER A 143 21.18 -42.02 -24.96
N GLY A 144 20.29 -41.10 -25.38
CA GLY A 144 20.57 -40.12 -26.44
C GLY A 144 20.33 -40.57 -27.88
N LYS A 145 19.96 -41.84 -28.15
CA LYS A 145 19.78 -42.41 -29.51
C LYS A 145 19.11 -41.47 -30.52
N GLN A 146 17.91 -40.97 -30.20
CA GLN A 146 17.15 -40.10 -31.10
C GLN A 146 17.85 -38.76 -31.34
N SER A 147 18.30 -38.11 -30.28
CA SER A 147 18.88 -36.76 -30.37
C SER A 147 20.23 -36.77 -31.08
N LEU A 148 21.07 -37.79 -30.81
CA LEU A 148 22.35 -37.96 -31.49
C LEU A 148 22.18 -38.32 -32.97
N THR A 149 21.13 -39.09 -33.31
CA THR A 149 20.77 -39.34 -34.72
C THR A 149 20.36 -38.06 -35.43
N ARG A 150 19.57 -37.18 -34.79
CA ARG A 150 19.17 -35.91 -35.39
C ARG A 150 20.36 -35.00 -35.64
N LEU A 151 21.28 -34.91 -34.68
CA LEU A 151 22.51 -34.13 -34.84
C LEU A 151 23.40 -34.71 -35.96
N ALA A 152 23.58 -36.03 -35.99
CA ALA A 152 24.36 -36.68 -37.05
C ALA A 152 23.73 -36.48 -38.44
N ALA A 153 22.40 -36.56 -38.55
CA ALA A 153 21.68 -36.30 -39.79
C ALA A 153 21.81 -34.83 -40.24
N TYR A 154 21.77 -33.87 -39.29
CA TYR A 154 22.00 -32.46 -39.58
C TYR A 154 23.42 -32.21 -40.13
N ILE A 155 24.44 -32.83 -39.53
CA ILE A 155 25.83 -32.74 -40.02
C ILE A 155 25.95 -33.27 -41.45
N SER A 156 25.24 -34.36 -41.78
CA SER A 156 25.16 -34.94 -43.13
C SER A 156 24.20 -34.20 -44.07
N SER A 157 23.61 -33.06 -43.67
CA SER A 157 22.60 -32.32 -44.44
C SER A 157 21.39 -33.18 -44.85
N LEU A 158 20.98 -34.13 -44.01
CA LEU A 158 19.82 -35.00 -44.24
C LEU A 158 18.60 -34.52 -43.45
N GLU A 159 17.43 -34.51 -44.09
CA GLU A 159 16.17 -34.20 -43.40
C GLU A 159 15.71 -35.39 -42.53
N VAL A 160 15.42 -35.15 -41.25
CA VAL A 160 14.90 -36.21 -40.38
C VAL A 160 13.38 -36.22 -40.41
N PHE A 161 12.81 -37.37 -40.78
CA PHE A 161 11.38 -37.64 -40.68
C PHE A 161 11.10 -38.64 -39.55
N GLN A 162 10.15 -38.29 -38.68
CA GLN A 162 9.74 -39.13 -37.57
C GLN A 162 8.21 -39.18 -37.48
N ILE A 163 7.65 -40.38 -37.34
CA ILE A 163 6.20 -40.60 -37.26
C ILE A 163 5.62 -39.98 -35.99
N THR A 164 4.48 -39.30 -36.11
CA THR A 164 3.72 -38.82 -34.95
C THR A 164 2.45 -39.66 -34.80
N LEU A 165 2.44 -40.57 -33.81
CA LEU A 165 1.27 -41.40 -33.54
C LEU A 165 0.09 -40.55 -33.07
N ARG A 166 -1.03 -40.63 -33.78
CA ARG A 166 -2.32 -40.03 -33.42
C ARG A 166 -3.33 -41.13 -33.10
N LYS A 167 -4.42 -40.82 -32.38
CA LYS A 167 -5.51 -41.79 -32.18
C LYS A 167 -6.05 -42.20 -33.55
N GLY A 168 -6.00 -43.50 -33.86
CA GLY A 168 -6.41 -44.05 -35.15
C GLY A 168 -5.30 -44.22 -36.19
N TYR A 169 -4.05 -43.83 -35.89
CA TYR A 169 -2.92 -44.03 -36.81
C TYR A 169 -2.72 -45.53 -37.09
N GLY A 170 -2.82 -45.92 -38.36
CA GLY A 170 -2.75 -47.30 -38.80
C GLY A 170 -1.77 -47.53 -39.95
N ILE A 171 -1.87 -48.71 -40.58
CA ILE A 171 -1.06 -49.11 -41.73
C ILE A 171 -1.25 -48.18 -42.94
N PRO A 172 -2.48 -47.72 -43.29
CA PRO A 172 -2.67 -46.80 -44.41
C PRO A 172 -1.92 -45.48 -44.23
N ASP A 173 -1.92 -44.93 -43.01
CA ASP A 173 -1.19 -43.69 -42.69
C ASP A 173 0.33 -43.89 -42.82
N LEU A 174 0.85 -45.02 -42.34
CA LEU A 174 2.26 -45.36 -42.48
C LEU A 174 2.66 -45.55 -43.95
N LYS A 175 1.82 -46.18 -44.77
CA LYS A 175 2.06 -46.30 -46.22
C LYS A 175 2.11 -44.91 -46.87
N ALA A 176 1.19 -44.02 -46.54
CA ALA A 176 1.19 -42.65 -47.05
C ALA A 176 2.45 -41.85 -46.62
N ASP A 177 2.84 -41.96 -45.36
CA ASP A 177 4.07 -41.35 -44.83
C ASP A 177 5.32 -41.85 -45.57
N LEU A 178 5.43 -43.17 -45.77
CA LEU A 178 6.53 -43.79 -46.51
C LEU A 178 6.51 -43.40 -48.00
N ALA A 179 5.35 -43.40 -48.65
CA ALA A 179 5.19 -42.95 -50.03
C ALA A 179 5.71 -41.51 -50.23
N ASN A 180 5.37 -40.61 -49.30
CA ASN A 180 5.90 -39.25 -49.29
C ASN A 180 7.43 -39.20 -49.15
N GLN A 181 8.03 -40.05 -48.32
CA GLN A 181 9.49 -40.15 -48.20
C GLN A 181 10.13 -40.70 -49.48
N TYR A 182 9.51 -41.68 -50.13
CA TYR A 182 9.97 -42.22 -51.42
C TYR A 182 9.95 -41.16 -52.51
N ILE A 183 8.90 -40.33 -52.59
CA ILE A 183 8.83 -39.23 -53.57
C ILE A 183 9.92 -38.19 -53.29
N LYS A 184 10.13 -37.80 -52.02
CA LYS A 184 11.21 -36.88 -51.64
C LYS A 184 12.60 -37.42 -52.00
N ALA A 185 12.89 -38.66 -51.62
CA ALA A 185 14.20 -39.27 -51.82
C ALA A 185 14.46 -39.65 -53.29
N GLY A 186 13.45 -40.20 -53.98
CA GLY A 186 13.60 -40.73 -55.33
C GLY A 186 13.34 -39.72 -56.44
N VAL A 187 12.29 -38.88 -56.34
CA VAL A 187 11.99 -37.90 -57.39
C VAL A 187 12.76 -36.60 -57.17
N LYS A 188 12.74 -36.05 -55.95
CA LYS A 188 13.42 -34.77 -55.64
C LYS A 188 14.91 -34.93 -55.32
N ASN A 189 15.39 -36.15 -55.14
CA ASN A 189 16.77 -36.46 -54.76
C ASN A 189 17.22 -35.75 -53.47
N VAL A 190 16.30 -35.58 -52.51
CA VAL A 190 16.59 -35.02 -51.18
C VAL A 190 16.94 -36.15 -50.23
N GLY A 191 18.10 -36.07 -49.58
CA GLY A 191 18.52 -37.04 -48.58
C GLY A 191 17.67 -36.97 -47.31
N THR A 192 17.13 -38.11 -46.88
CA THR A 192 16.20 -38.19 -45.74
C THR A 192 16.57 -39.33 -44.80
N VAL A 193 16.34 -39.14 -43.50
CA VAL A 193 16.48 -40.15 -42.47
C VAL A 193 15.12 -40.45 -41.86
N PHE A 194 14.63 -41.66 -42.07
CA PHE A 194 13.46 -42.19 -41.39
C PHE A 194 13.84 -42.68 -39.99
N LEU A 195 13.51 -41.89 -38.97
CA LEU A 195 13.77 -42.19 -37.56
C LEU A 195 12.53 -42.85 -36.93
N MET A 196 12.67 -44.11 -36.52
CA MET A 196 11.61 -44.85 -35.85
C MET A 196 12.08 -45.43 -34.51
N THR A 197 11.22 -45.35 -33.50
CA THR A 197 11.47 -45.86 -32.15
C THR A 197 10.53 -46.98 -31.77
N ASP A 198 10.90 -47.76 -30.75
CA ASP A 198 10.05 -48.82 -30.23
C ASP A 198 8.65 -48.35 -29.81
N ALA A 199 8.52 -47.13 -29.29
CA ALA A 199 7.26 -46.55 -28.86
C ALA A 199 6.32 -46.20 -30.02
N GLN A 200 6.87 -46.05 -31.24
CA GLN A 200 6.11 -45.74 -32.45
C GLN A 200 5.60 -46.99 -33.18
N VAL A 201 6.08 -48.18 -32.77
CA VAL A 201 5.61 -49.46 -33.32
C VAL A 201 4.37 -49.90 -32.55
N ALA A 202 3.22 -49.33 -32.93
CA ALA A 202 1.92 -49.64 -32.33
C ALA A 202 1.44 -51.05 -32.69
N ASP A 203 1.66 -51.49 -33.94
CA ASP A 203 1.38 -52.83 -34.44
C ASP A 203 2.67 -53.45 -34.99
N GLU A 204 2.88 -54.75 -34.77
CA GLU A 204 4.02 -55.50 -35.35
C GLU A 204 4.00 -55.46 -36.88
N LYS A 205 2.84 -55.29 -37.51
CA LYS A 205 2.70 -55.16 -38.97
C LYS A 205 3.47 -53.97 -39.55
N PHE A 206 3.76 -52.93 -38.75
CA PHE A 206 4.59 -51.80 -39.21
C PHE A 206 6.00 -52.26 -39.58
N LEU A 207 6.53 -53.26 -38.85
CA LEU A 207 7.86 -53.80 -39.11
C LEU A 207 7.91 -54.67 -40.38
N VAL A 208 6.77 -55.14 -40.89
CA VAL A 208 6.73 -55.81 -42.21
C VAL A 208 7.12 -54.82 -43.30
N LEU A 209 6.51 -53.63 -43.32
CA LEU A 209 6.82 -52.59 -44.30
C LEU A 209 8.28 -52.11 -44.18
N VAL A 210 8.78 -51.96 -42.96
CA VAL A 210 10.18 -51.58 -42.72
C VAL A 210 11.14 -52.69 -43.13
N ASN A 211 10.78 -53.96 -42.93
CA ASN A 211 11.58 -55.10 -43.39
C ASN A 211 11.70 -55.12 -44.92
N ASP A 212 10.59 -54.87 -45.63
CA ASP A 212 10.57 -54.83 -47.09
C ASP A 212 11.40 -53.65 -47.62
N LEU A 213 11.25 -52.46 -47.01
CA LEU A 213 12.09 -51.28 -47.26
C LEU A 213 13.59 -51.59 -47.09
N LEU A 214 13.97 -52.28 -46.02
CA LEU A 214 15.37 -52.60 -45.74
C LEU A 214 15.94 -53.68 -46.68
N ALA A 215 15.13 -54.69 -47.04
CA ALA A 215 15.55 -55.81 -47.86
C ALA A 215 15.66 -55.44 -49.35
N SER A 216 14.52 -55.12 -49.98
CA SER A 216 14.42 -54.83 -51.41
C SER A 216 14.43 -53.33 -51.69
N GLY A 217 13.90 -52.51 -50.78
CA GLY A 217 13.57 -51.11 -51.05
C GLY A 217 12.23 -50.94 -51.76
N GLU A 218 11.49 -52.02 -51.99
CA GLU A 218 10.17 -52.02 -52.63
C GLU A 218 9.13 -52.55 -51.65
N ILE A 219 8.10 -51.74 -51.39
CA ILE A 219 6.99 -52.12 -50.53
C ILE A 219 5.79 -52.44 -51.44
N PRO A 220 5.17 -53.63 -51.32
CA PRO A 220 3.99 -53.99 -52.09
C PRO A 220 2.81 -53.04 -51.83
N ASP A 221 2.12 -52.67 -52.91
CA ASP A 221 0.95 -51.78 -52.89
C ASP A 221 1.22 -50.46 -52.14
N LEU A 222 2.40 -49.86 -52.34
CA LEU A 222 2.75 -48.55 -51.79
C LEU A 222 2.20 -47.40 -52.64
N PHE A 223 2.30 -47.54 -53.96
CA PHE A 223 1.83 -46.58 -54.95
C PHE A 223 0.76 -47.22 -55.82
N ALA A 224 -0.23 -46.43 -56.24
CA ALA A 224 -1.18 -46.84 -57.25
C ALA A 224 -0.54 -46.81 -58.65
N ASP A 225 -1.09 -47.54 -59.62
CA ASP A 225 -0.50 -47.67 -60.96
C ASP A 225 -0.32 -46.32 -61.68
N ASP A 226 -1.23 -45.37 -61.46
CA ASP A 226 -1.16 -44.00 -61.98
C ASP A 226 -0.03 -43.19 -61.32
N GLU A 227 0.20 -43.35 -60.02
CA GLU A 227 1.33 -42.73 -59.32
C GLU A 227 2.67 -43.28 -59.81
N VAL A 228 2.74 -44.59 -60.08
CA VAL A 228 3.93 -45.23 -60.65
C VAL A 228 4.27 -44.65 -62.02
N GLU A 229 3.28 -44.45 -62.90
CA GLU A 229 3.51 -43.80 -64.20
C GLU A 229 4.04 -42.37 -64.04
N ASN A 230 3.49 -41.60 -63.10
CA ASN A 230 3.92 -40.23 -62.83
C ASN A 230 5.38 -40.17 -62.32
N ILE A 231 5.77 -41.10 -61.45
CA ILE A 231 7.15 -41.23 -60.94
C ILE A 231 8.09 -41.59 -62.10
N ILE A 232 7.73 -42.58 -62.93
CA ILE A 232 8.51 -43.00 -64.09
C ILE A 232 8.69 -41.85 -65.07
N GLY A 233 7.63 -41.09 -65.36
CA GLY A 233 7.69 -39.91 -66.21
C GLY A 233 8.66 -38.85 -65.67
N SER A 234 8.72 -38.68 -64.34
CA SER A 234 9.59 -37.69 -63.70
C SER A 234 11.07 -38.06 -63.75
N VAL A 235 11.42 -39.33 -63.55
CA VAL A 235 12.83 -39.78 -63.54
C VAL A 235 13.41 -40.07 -64.93
N ARG A 236 12.55 -40.20 -65.95
CA ARG A 236 12.91 -40.62 -67.32
C ARG A 236 14.03 -39.77 -67.94
N ASN A 237 13.98 -38.46 -67.76
CA ASN A 237 15.01 -37.55 -68.31
C ASN A 237 16.39 -37.79 -67.69
N GLU A 238 16.42 -38.14 -66.40
CA GLU A 238 17.66 -38.43 -65.68
C GLU A 238 18.22 -39.82 -66.01
N VAL A 239 17.35 -40.80 -66.27
CA VAL A 239 17.75 -42.13 -66.73
C VAL A 239 18.44 -42.03 -68.09
N LYS A 240 17.91 -41.21 -69.00
CA LYS A 240 18.52 -40.93 -70.31
C LYS A 240 19.86 -40.22 -70.17
N SER A 241 20.00 -39.26 -69.26
CA SER A 241 21.26 -38.53 -69.06
C SER A 241 22.38 -39.42 -68.50
N GLN A 242 22.03 -40.49 -67.77
CA GLN A 242 22.98 -41.51 -67.32
C GLN A 242 23.32 -42.56 -68.39
N GLY A 243 22.79 -42.45 -69.61
CA GLY A 243 23.06 -43.36 -70.72
C GLY A 243 22.34 -44.71 -70.62
N LEU A 244 21.34 -44.82 -69.74
CA LEU A 244 20.51 -46.02 -69.63
C LEU A 244 19.36 -45.98 -70.65
N LEU A 245 18.95 -47.16 -71.14
CA LEU A 245 17.81 -47.28 -72.05
C LEU A 245 16.51 -46.88 -71.34
N ASP A 246 15.71 -46.05 -71.99
CA ASP A 246 14.40 -45.57 -71.52
C ASP A 246 13.34 -46.68 -71.60
N THR A 247 13.42 -47.61 -70.65
CA THR A 247 12.40 -48.64 -70.42
C THR A 247 11.73 -48.41 -69.07
N ARG A 248 10.47 -48.84 -68.94
CA ARG A 248 9.70 -48.78 -67.68
C ARG A 248 10.49 -49.40 -66.52
N GLU A 249 11.07 -50.57 -66.75
CA GLU A 249 11.86 -51.33 -65.77
C GLU A 249 13.13 -50.58 -65.35
N ASN A 250 13.87 -50.01 -66.30
CA ASN A 250 15.10 -49.26 -65.97
C ASN A 250 14.78 -47.99 -65.19
N CYS A 251 13.70 -47.28 -65.53
CA CYS A 251 13.25 -46.10 -64.80
C CYS A 251 12.87 -46.44 -63.36
N TRP A 252 12.11 -47.53 -63.17
CA TRP A 252 11.71 -47.97 -61.84
C TRP A 252 12.91 -48.44 -61.00
N LYS A 253 13.79 -49.25 -61.58
CA LYS A 253 15.03 -49.70 -60.91
C LYS A 253 15.93 -48.53 -60.52
N PHE A 254 16.04 -47.51 -61.38
CA PHE A 254 16.77 -46.29 -61.10
C PHE A 254 16.16 -45.52 -59.93
N PHE A 255 14.83 -45.36 -59.92
CA PHE A 255 14.10 -44.73 -58.82
C PHE A 255 14.35 -45.47 -57.50
N ILE A 256 14.22 -46.80 -57.48
CA ILE A 256 14.46 -47.59 -56.26
C ILE A 256 15.92 -47.53 -55.80
N ASP A 257 16.90 -47.60 -56.71
CA ASP A 257 18.31 -47.47 -56.30
C ASP A 257 18.59 -46.07 -55.73
N ARG A 258 17.98 -45.02 -56.30
CA ARG A 258 18.05 -43.66 -55.75
C ARG A 258 17.39 -43.56 -54.38
N VAL A 259 16.19 -44.11 -54.20
CA VAL A 259 15.52 -44.15 -52.90
C VAL A 259 16.41 -44.85 -51.89
N ARG A 260 16.96 -46.03 -52.20
CA ARG A 260 17.86 -46.76 -51.30
C ARG A 260 19.17 -46.02 -51.00
N ARG A 261 19.59 -45.11 -51.88
CA ARG A 261 20.75 -44.25 -51.69
C ARG A 261 20.47 -43.04 -50.83
N GLN A 262 19.28 -42.44 -50.94
CA GLN A 262 18.96 -41.17 -50.29
C GLN A 262 18.12 -41.33 -49.02
N LEU A 263 17.23 -42.32 -48.97
CA LEU A 263 16.41 -42.65 -47.82
C LEU A 263 17.17 -43.61 -46.90
N LYS A 264 17.58 -43.12 -45.74
CA LYS A 264 18.24 -43.91 -44.68
C LYS A 264 17.23 -44.25 -43.60
N VAL A 265 17.38 -45.43 -42.99
CA VAL A 265 16.54 -45.85 -41.88
C VAL A 265 17.36 -45.89 -40.60
N ALA A 266 16.88 -45.23 -39.55
CA ALA A 266 17.46 -45.26 -38.21
C ALA A 266 16.44 -45.80 -37.20
N LEU A 267 16.69 -47.01 -36.69
CA LEU A 267 15.83 -47.71 -35.74
C LEU A 267 16.40 -47.57 -34.32
N CYS A 268 15.67 -46.92 -33.42
CA CYS A 268 16.06 -46.75 -32.02
C CYS A 268 15.29 -47.72 -31.13
N PHE A 269 15.87 -48.89 -30.86
CA PHE A 269 15.24 -49.95 -30.07
C PHE A 269 15.89 -50.13 -28.69
N SER A 270 15.11 -50.66 -27.76
CA SER A 270 15.55 -50.98 -26.40
C SER A 270 15.96 -52.46 -26.33
N PRO A 271 17.10 -52.77 -25.70
CA PRO A 271 17.48 -54.16 -25.43
C PRO A 271 16.69 -54.76 -24.26
N VAL A 272 15.94 -53.94 -23.53
CA VAL A 272 15.19 -54.39 -22.35
C VAL A 272 13.99 -55.25 -22.75
N GLY A 273 13.92 -56.44 -22.17
CA GLY A 273 12.86 -57.41 -22.40
C GLY A 273 13.04 -58.23 -23.69
N ASN A 274 12.02 -59.00 -24.05
CA ASN A 274 12.11 -59.98 -25.14
C ASN A 274 11.72 -59.43 -26.52
N LYS A 275 11.20 -58.19 -26.59
CA LYS A 275 10.62 -57.62 -27.82
C LYS A 275 11.64 -57.52 -28.95
N LEU A 276 12.83 -56.98 -28.68
CA LEU A 276 13.88 -56.85 -29.68
C LEU A 276 14.27 -58.22 -30.25
N ARG A 277 14.55 -59.20 -29.38
CA ARG A 277 14.90 -60.57 -29.78
C ARG A 277 13.83 -61.24 -30.66
N VAL A 278 12.55 -61.07 -30.30
CA VAL A 278 11.43 -61.63 -31.07
C VAL A 278 11.30 -60.94 -32.42
N ARG A 279 11.41 -59.60 -32.47
CA ARG A 279 11.37 -58.80 -33.70
C ARG A 279 12.53 -59.14 -34.63
N SER A 280 13.75 -59.28 -34.11
CA SER A 280 14.93 -59.68 -34.90
C SER A 280 14.79 -61.06 -35.55
N ARG A 281 14.05 -61.98 -34.92
CA ARG A 281 13.76 -63.31 -35.50
C ARG A 281 12.64 -63.26 -36.54
N LYS A 282 11.60 -62.47 -36.30
CA LYS A 282 10.46 -62.31 -37.23
C LYS A 282 10.83 -61.49 -38.47
N PHE A 283 11.72 -60.50 -38.31
CA PHE A 283 12.10 -59.52 -39.34
C PHE A 283 13.63 -59.48 -39.52
N PRO A 284 14.23 -60.44 -40.24
CA PRO A 284 15.69 -60.54 -40.34
C PRO A 284 16.37 -59.33 -41.00
N ALA A 285 15.70 -58.61 -41.90
CA ALA A 285 16.28 -57.45 -42.57
C ALA A 285 16.61 -56.31 -41.59
N VAL A 286 15.89 -56.23 -40.46
CA VAL A 286 16.16 -55.26 -39.38
C VAL A 286 17.57 -55.42 -38.82
N VAL A 287 18.13 -56.63 -38.81
CA VAL A 287 19.47 -56.92 -38.28
C VAL A 287 20.50 -57.10 -39.40
N ASN A 288 20.12 -57.73 -40.50
CA ASN A 288 21.04 -58.06 -41.58
C ASN A 288 21.36 -56.88 -42.51
N CYS A 289 20.41 -55.94 -42.65
CA CYS A 289 20.53 -54.81 -43.56
C CYS A 289 20.80 -53.48 -42.83
N THR A 290 21.10 -53.54 -41.52
CA THR A 290 21.45 -52.38 -40.70
C THR A 290 22.82 -52.59 -40.04
N ALA A 291 23.54 -51.49 -39.82
CA ALA A 291 24.68 -51.44 -38.94
C ALA A 291 24.18 -51.25 -37.50
N ILE A 292 24.64 -52.11 -36.58
CA ILE A 292 24.23 -52.07 -35.18
C ILE A 292 25.21 -51.19 -34.42
N ASP A 293 24.68 -50.28 -33.60
CA ASP A 293 25.45 -49.49 -32.64
C ASP A 293 24.83 -49.65 -31.26
N TRP A 294 25.60 -50.23 -30.32
CA TRP A 294 25.18 -50.45 -28.95
C TRP A 294 25.51 -49.24 -28.07
N PHE A 295 24.45 -48.62 -27.54
CA PHE A 295 24.51 -47.60 -26.51
C PHE A 295 24.58 -48.28 -25.14
N HIS A 296 25.81 -48.50 -24.67
CA HIS A 296 26.08 -49.04 -23.35
C HIS A 296 25.64 -48.08 -22.24
N GLU A 297 25.68 -48.57 -21.00
CA GLU A 297 25.46 -47.74 -19.82
C GLU A 297 26.50 -46.63 -19.75
N TRP A 298 26.10 -45.45 -19.26
CA TRP A 298 27.03 -44.32 -19.17
C TRP A 298 28.12 -44.61 -18.14
N PRO A 299 29.41 -44.44 -18.49
CA PRO A 299 30.49 -44.57 -17.52
C PRO A 299 30.39 -43.46 -16.46
N GLN A 300 31.10 -43.66 -15.35
CA GLN A 300 31.09 -42.70 -14.25
C GLN A 300 31.50 -41.29 -14.71
N GLU A 301 32.52 -41.17 -15.56
CA GLU A 301 32.99 -39.90 -16.12
C GLU A 301 31.91 -39.17 -16.92
N ALA A 302 31.07 -39.92 -17.66
CA ALA A 302 29.94 -39.34 -18.38
C ALA A 302 28.85 -38.83 -17.42
N LEU A 303 28.56 -39.57 -16.35
CA LEU A 303 27.60 -39.14 -15.32
C LEU A 303 28.07 -37.87 -14.60
N GLU A 304 29.36 -37.79 -14.29
CA GLU A 304 29.99 -36.61 -13.70
C GLU A 304 29.95 -35.41 -14.65
N SER A 305 30.36 -35.57 -15.91
CA SER A 305 30.31 -34.50 -16.92
C SER A 305 28.89 -33.95 -17.12
N VAL A 306 27.90 -34.86 -17.24
CA VAL A 306 26.49 -34.50 -17.42
C VAL A 306 25.95 -33.76 -16.20
N SER A 307 26.13 -34.32 -15.00
CA SER A 307 25.62 -33.69 -13.78
C SER A 307 26.28 -32.35 -13.49
N LEU A 308 27.60 -32.22 -13.70
CA LEU A 308 28.31 -30.93 -13.58
C LEU A 308 27.73 -29.88 -14.53
N ARG A 309 27.48 -30.23 -15.80
CA ARG A 309 26.91 -29.29 -16.78
C ARG A 309 25.53 -28.77 -16.35
N PHE A 310 24.63 -29.65 -15.90
CA PHE A 310 23.32 -29.23 -15.39
C PHE A 310 23.42 -28.43 -14.07
N LEU A 311 24.38 -28.75 -13.20
CA LEU A 311 24.61 -28.00 -11.96
C LEU A 311 25.24 -26.63 -12.20
N GLN A 312 25.99 -26.44 -13.29
CA GLN A 312 26.50 -25.12 -13.70
C GLN A 312 25.36 -24.13 -13.93
N GLU A 313 24.28 -24.56 -14.60
CA GLU A 313 23.06 -23.77 -14.83
C GLU A 313 22.28 -23.48 -13.54
N THR A 314 22.56 -24.20 -12.45
CA THR A 314 21.85 -24.02 -11.18
C THR A 314 22.45 -22.86 -10.39
N GLU A 315 21.66 -21.80 -10.24
CA GLU A 315 22.02 -20.61 -9.47
C GLU A 315 22.18 -20.91 -7.97
N ASN A 316 22.95 -20.07 -7.28
CA ASN A 316 23.09 -20.04 -5.82
C ASN A 316 23.76 -21.30 -5.20
N ILE A 317 24.41 -22.17 -5.98
CA ILE A 317 25.31 -23.20 -5.42
C ILE A 317 26.76 -22.70 -5.58
N GLU A 318 27.54 -22.77 -4.51
CA GLU A 318 28.96 -22.42 -4.55
C GLU A 318 29.72 -23.30 -5.55
N ALA A 319 30.58 -22.69 -6.36
CA ALA A 319 31.31 -23.39 -7.44
C ALA A 319 32.10 -24.60 -6.91
N ASN A 320 32.74 -24.46 -5.74
CA ASN A 320 33.54 -25.51 -5.11
C ASN A 320 32.72 -26.74 -4.70
N VAL A 321 31.42 -26.57 -4.43
CA VAL A 321 30.54 -27.66 -3.99
C VAL A 321 29.85 -28.34 -5.18
N LYS A 322 29.72 -27.65 -6.33
CA LYS A 322 29.08 -28.22 -7.54
C LYS A 322 29.78 -29.50 -8.01
N GLU A 323 31.10 -29.52 -8.01
CA GLU A 323 31.89 -30.69 -8.39
C GLU A 323 31.69 -31.86 -7.42
N SER A 324 31.69 -31.60 -6.11
CA SER A 324 31.43 -32.64 -5.10
C SER A 324 30.01 -33.22 -5.22
N ILE A 325 29.00 -32.36 -5.48
CA ILE A 325 27.62 -32.81 -5.72
C ILE A 325 27.54 -33.68 -6.99
N SER A 326 28.23 -33.27 -8.06
CA SER A 326 28.32 -34.02 -9.32
C SER A 326 28.87 -35.42 -9.09
N ASN A 327 30.02 -35.53 -8.42
CA ASN A 327 30.66 -36.82 -8.12
C ASN A 327 29.77 -37.69 -7.23
N PHE A 328 29.07 -37.09 -6.26
CA PHE A 328 28.13 -37.81 -5.42
C PHE A 328 26.91 -38.31 -6.20
N MET A 329 26.35 -37.50 -7.11
CA MET A 329 25.23 -37.93 -7.95
C MET A 329 25.61 -39.12 -8.84
N ALA A 330 26.80 -39.07 -9.46
CA ALA A 330 27.33 -40.17 -10.26
C ALA A 330 27.52 -41.45 -9.41
N TYR A 331 28.15 -41.33 -8.23
CA TYR A 331 28.32 -42.42 -7.28
C TYR A 331 26.98 -43.05 -6.86
N VAL A 332 25.98 -42.23 -6.53
CA VAL A 332 24.65 -42.71 -6.15
C VAL A 332 24.03 -43.50 -7.29
N HIS A 333 24.12 -43.02 -8.54
CA HIS A 333 23.58 -43.74 -9.69
C HIS A 333 24.24 -45.12 -9.86
N THR A 334 25.57 -45.18 -9.82
CA THR A 334 26.33 -46.44 -9.92
C THR A 334 25.99 -47.41 -8.78
N SER A 335 25.86 -46.90 -7.55
CA SER A 335 25.47 -47.72 -6.39
C SER A 335 24.07 -48.34 -6.54
N VAL A 336 23.13 -47.64 -7.18
CA VAL A 336 21.79 -48.18 -7.46
C VAL A 336 21.87 -49.26 -8.55
N ASN A 337 22.79 -49.16 -9.51
CA ASN A 337 23.01 -50.24 -10.50
C ASN A 337 23.51 -51.52 -9.82
N GLU A 338 24.47 -51.40 -8.90
CA GLU A 338 24.98 -52.53 -8.11
C GLU A 338 23.89 -53.14 -7.21
N MET A 339 23.14 -52.29 -6.51
CA MET A 339 22.02 -52.75 -5.67
C MET A 339 20.93 -53.42 -6.52
N SER A 340 20.67 -52.93 -7.73
CA SER A 340 19.70 -53.54 -8.65
C SER A 340 20.11 -54.94 -9.12
N LYS A 341 21.43 -55.20 -9.26
CA LYS A 341 21.96 -56.56 -9.52
C LYS A 341 21.72 -57.49 -8.33
N SER A 342 21.98 -57.01 -7.11
CA SER A 342 21.70 -57.78 -5.87
C SER A 342 20.21 -58.05 -5.70
N TYR A 343 19.37 -57.06 -5.94
CA TYR A 343 17.91 -57.17 -5.90
C TYR A 343 17.37 -58.19 -6.91
N LEU A 344 17.91 -58.21 -8.13
CA LEU A 344 17.57 -59.22 -9.12
C LEU A 344 17.96 -60.63 -8.65
N SER A 345 19.13 -60.80 -8.06
CA SER A 345 19.59 -62.09 -7.53
C SER A 345 18.67 -62.62 -6.42
N ASN A 346 18.23 -61.73 -5.52
CA ASN A 346 17.45 -62.11 -4.35
C ASN A 346 15.95 -62.26 -4.66
N GLU A 347 15.35 -61.23 -5.27
CA GLU A 347 13.89 -61.13 -5.47
C GLU A 347 13.44 -61.58 -6.86
N ARG A 348 14.38 -61.88 -7.77
CA ARG A 348 14.10 -62.23 -9.18
C ARG A 348 13.25 -61.19 -9.92
N ARG A 349 13.28 -59.94 -9.44
CA ARG A 349 12.60 -58.80 -10.04
C ARG A 349 13.63 -57.84 -10.60
N TYR A 350 13.45 -57.46 -11.86
CA TYR A 350 14.31 -56.49 -12.50
C TYR A 350 13.95 -55.07 -12.04
N ASN A 351 14.96 -54.32 -11.60
CA ASN A 351 14.91 -52.88 -11.49
C ASN A 351 15.89 -52.31 -12.51
N TYR A 352 15.41 -51.44 -13.40
CA TYR A 352 16.24 -50.83 -14.44
C TYR A 352 16.52 -49.39 -14.08
N THR A 353 17.78 -49.06 -13.91
CA THR A 353 18.27 -47.68 -13.92
C THR A 353 18.51 -47.26 -15.36
N THR A 354 18.15 -46.01 -15.67
CA THR A 354 18.33 -45.47 -17.01
C THR A 354 18.96 -44.08 -16.92
N PRO A 355 19.70 -43.64 -17.96
CA PRO A 355 20.16 -42.25 -18.04
C PRO A 355 19.01 -41.24 -17.89
N LYS A 356 17.79 -41.59 -18.34
CA LYS A 356 16.61 -40.75 -18.11
C LYS A 356 16.30 -40.59 -16.61
N SER A 357 16.36 -41.66 -15.84
CA SER A 357 16.18 -41.61 -14.38
C SER A 357 17.25 -40.76 -13.70
N PHE A 358 18.49 -40.77 -14.20
CA PHE A 358 19.56 -39.88 -13.73
C PHE A 358 19.27 -38.40 -14.02
N LEU A 359 18.83 -38.08 -15.25
CA LEU A 359 18.40 -36.73 -15.60
C LEU A 359 17.19 -36.27 -14.75
N GLU A 360 16.27 -37.17 -14.45
CA GLU A 360 15.14 -36.91 -13.54
C GLU A 360 15.62 -36.67 -12.10
N GLN A 361 16.63 -37.39 -11.61
CA GLN A 361 17.26 -37.14 -10.30
C GLN A 361 17.87 -35.73 -10.23
N ILE A 362 18.62 -35.31 -11.25
CA ILE A 362 19.19 -33.96 -11.32
C ILE A 362 18.07 -32.91 -11.30
N LYS A 363 17.05 -33.10 -12.13
CA LYS A 363 15.91 -32.17 -12.23
C LYS A 363 15.13 -32.10 -10.92
N LEU A 364 14.93 -33.23 -10.25
CA LEU A 364 14.30 -33.30 -8.94
C LEU A 364 15.12 -32.54 -7.90
N TYR A 365 16.44 -32.72 -7.88
CA TYR A 365 17.34 -31.99 -6.99
C TYR A 365 17.25 -30.48 -7.20
N GLN A 366 17.34 -30.00 -8.45
CA GLN A 366 17.21 -28.58 -8.79
C GLN A 366 15.87 -28.00 -8.33
N ASN A 367 14.77 -28.70 -8.62
CA ASN A 367 13.42 -28.27 -8.24
C ASN A 367 13.24 -28.22 -6.73
N LEU A 368 13.73 -29.25 -6.01
CA LEU A 368 13.62 -29.34 -4.56
C LEU A 368 14.47 -28.28 -3.88
N LEU A 369 15.70 -28.04 -4.37
CA LEU A 369 16.59 -27.00 -3.89
C LEU A 369 15.94 -25.62 -4.03
N CYS A 370 15.41 -25.30 -5.22
CA CYS A 370 14.72 -24.05 -5.49
C CYS A 370 13.51 -23.86 -4.56
N LYS A 371 12.66 -24.89 -4.43
CA LYS A 371 11.49 -24.84 -3.54
C LYS A 371 11.89 -24.65 -2.08
N LYS A 372 12.83 -25.45 -1.58
CA LYS A 372 13.27 -25.39 -0.17
C LYS A 372 13.96 -24.08 0.17
N ARG A 373 14.73 -23.51 -0.76
CA ARG A 373 15.33 -22.19 -0.57
C ARG A 373 14.31 -21.07 -0.56
N LYS A 374 13.30 -21.10 -1.43
CA LYS A 374 12.18 -20.14 -1.37
C LYS A 374 11.42 -20.24 -0.03
N GLU A 375 11.15 -21.45 0.43
CA GLU A 375 10.54 -21.69 1.75
C GLU A 375 11.41 -21.14 2.90
N LEU A 376 12.73 -21.33 2.84
CA LEU A 376 13.68 -20.81 3.83
C LEU A 376 13.80 -19.29 3.78
N ALA A 377 13.93 -18.70 2.60
CA ALA A 377 14.00 -17.25 2.41
C ALA A 377 12.74 -16.57 2.97
N ALA A 378 11.55 -17.10 2.68
CA ALA A 378 10.31 -16.57 3.25
C ALA A 378 10.26 -16.68 4.80
N LYS A 379 10.84 -17.74 5.38
CA LYS A 379 10.96 -17.87 6.85
C LYS A 379 11.98 -16.87 7.42
N MET A 380 13.10 -16.66 6.73
CA MET A 380 14.11 -15.67 7.12
C MET A 380 13.53 -14.26 7.06
N GLU A 381 12.88 -13.88 5.96
CA GLU A 381 12.21 -12.59 5.79
C GLU A 381 11.13 -12.38 6.87
N ARG A 382 10.35 -13.41 7.19
CA ARG A 382 9.37 -13.34 8.28
C ARG A 382 10.03 -13.09 9.64
N LEU A 383 11.15 -13.77 9.92
CA LEU A 383 11.90 -13.57 11.16
C LEU A 383 12.53 -12.18 11.22
N GLU A 384 13.12 -11.71 10.12
CA GLU A 384 13.72 -10.39 9.98
C GLU A 384 12.68 -9.28 10.19
N ASN A 385 11.54 -9.37 9.51
CA ASN A 385 10.40 -8.47 9.73
C ASN A 385 9.88 -8.50 11.18
N GLY A 386 9.91 -9.68 11.81
CA GLY A 386 9.56 -9.83 13.23
C GLY A 386 10.57 -9.13 14.14
N LEU A 387 11.86 -9.27 13.84
CA LEU A 387 12.97 -8.69 14.58
C LEU A 387 12.99 -7.15 14.43
N GLU A 388 12.72 -6.64 13.24
CA GLU A 388 12.57 -5.21 12.97
C GLU A 388 11.39 -4.60 13.74
N LYS A 389 10.25 -5.31 13.78
CA LYS A 389 9.10 -4.91 14.61
C LYS A 389 9.43 -4.91 16.09
N LEU A 390 10.15 -5.92 16.59
CA LEU A 390 10.58 -5.95 17.99
C LEU A 390 11.54 -4.82 18.31
N ASN A 391 12.52 -4.55 17.44
CA ASN A 391 13.48 -3.46 17.60
C ASN A 391 12.79 -2.08 17.60
N SER A 392 11.88 -1.84 16.65
CA SER A 392 11.11 -0.58 16.61
C SER A 392 10.18 -0.43 17.81
N THR A 393 9.53 -1.51 18.26
CA THR A 393 8.70 -1.46 19.48
C THR A 393 9.56 -1.21 20.72
N SER A 394 10.74 -1.83 20.83
CA SER A 394 11.67 -1.58 21.93
C SER A 394 12.09 -0.11 21.97
N ALA A 395 12.48 0.46 20.82
CA ALA A 395 12.84 1.88 20.72
C ALA A 395 11.68 2.80 21.13
N GLN A 396 10.44 2.49 20.73
CA GLN A 396 9.25 3.25 21.14
C GLN A 396 8.97 3.13 22.64
N VAL A 397 9.14 1.94 23.23
CA VAL A 397 8.96 1.71 24.66
C VAL A 397 10.02 2.48 25.47
N ASP A 398 11.26 2.50 25.00
CA ASP A 398 12.33 3.26 25.67
C ASP A 398 12.08 4.77 25.60
N ASP A 399 11.60 5.30 24.47
CA ASP A 399 11.16 6.70 24.36
C ASP A 399 9.97 7.02 25.28
N LEU A 400 8.98 6.13 25.35
CA LEU A 400 7.83 6.27 26.26
C LEU A 400 8.24 6.23 27.73
N LYS A 401 9.17 5.35 28.12
CA LYS A 401 9.73 5.33 29.49
C LYS A 401 10.43 6.64 29.82
N GLY A 402 11.20 7.20 28.88
CA GLY A 402 11.83 8.51 29.04
C GLY A 402 10.80 9.63 29.25
N LYS A 403 9.75 9.66 28.43
CA LYS A 403 8.63 10.61 28.56
C LYS A 403 7.88 10.45 29.88
N LEU A 404 7.60 9.22 30.29
CA LEU A 404 6.87 8.94 31.53
C LEU A 404 7.68 9.36 32.76
N ALA A 405 8.99 9.09 32.78
CA ALA A 405 9.87 9.54 33.86
C ALA A 405 9.91 11.08 33.95
N ALA A 406 9.95 11.80 32.82
CA ALA A 406 9.88 13.26 32.81
C ALA A 406 8.52 13.78 33.31
N GLN A 407 7.42 13.16 32.85
CA GLN A 407 6.07 13.51 33.29
C GLN A 407 5.83 13.21 34.76
N GLU A 408 6.35 12.12 35.33
CA GLU A 408 6.24 11.84 36.77
C GLU A 408 6.92 12.93 37.62
N VAL A 409 8.06 13.45 37.17
CA VAL A 409 8.74 14.57 37.86
C VAL A 409 7.91 15.84 37.76
N GLU A 410 7.37 16.17 36.58
CA GLU A 410 6.52 17.35 36.38
C GLU A 410 5.20 17.24 37.20
N LEU A 411 4.61 16.05 37.26
CA LEU A 411 3.37 15.79 37.98
C LEU A 411 3.58 15.87 39.49
N LYS A 412 4.72 15.40 40.01
CA LYS A 412 5.11 15.62 41.41
C LYS A 412 5.25 17.11 41.73
N GLN A 413 5.94 17.88 40.89
CA GLN A 413 6.05 19.33 41.08
C GLN A 413 4.68 20.02 41.06
N LYS A 414 3.82 19.69 40.09
CA LYS A 414 2.46 20.26 40.02
C LYS A 414 1.58 19.85 41.19
N ASN A 415 1.70 18.61 41.69
CA ASN A 415 0.99 18.18 42.90
C ASN A 415 1.49 18.93 44.13
N GLU A 416 2.80 19.08 44.31
CA GLU A 416 3.37 19.88 45.41
C GLU A 416 2.90 21.34 45.35
N ASP A 417 2.83 21.92 44.16
CA ASP A 417 2.34 23.29 43.98
C ASP A 417 0.83 23.39 44.19
N ALA A 418 0.05 22.39 43.78
CA ALA A 418 -1.38 22.30 44.06
C ALA A 418 -1.66 22.14 45.56
N ASP A 419 -0.89 21.31 46.27
CA ASP A 419 -1.00 21.12 47.72
C ASP A 419 -0.68 22.41 48.49
N LYS A 420 0.34 23.17 48.06
CA LYS A 420 0.61 24.51 48.59
C LYS A 420 -0.57 25.45 48.35
N LEU A 421 -1.17 25.42 47.17
CA LEU A 421 -2.32 26.26 46.83
C LEU A 421 -3.55 25.90 47.68
N ILE A 422 -3.79 24.62 47.93
CA ILE A 422 -4.86 24.12 48.81
C ILE A 422 -4.67 24.64 50.24
N GLN A 423 -3.44 24.67 50.76
CA GLN A 423 -3.17 25.26 52.08
C GLN A 423 -3.47 26.76 52.13
N VAL A 424 -3.08 27.51 51.10
CA VAL A 424 -3.34 28.96 51.01
C VAL A 424 -4.85 29.22 50.95
N VAL A 425 -5.57 28.52 50.06
CA VAL A 425 -7.02 28.63 49.93
C VAL A 425 -7.73 28.23 51.22
N GLY A 426 -7.25 27.21 51.94
CA GLY A 426 -7.82 26.82 53.23
C GLY A 426 -7.77 27.94 54.28
N VAL A 427 -6.65 28.66 54.38
CA VAL A 427 -6.49 29.79 55.29
C VAL A 427 -7.35 31.00 54.88
N GLU A 428 -7.49 31.27 53.59
CA GLU A 428 -8.36 32.34 53.08
C GLU A 428 -9.85 32.01 53.24
N THR A 429 -10.26 30.76 53.03
CA THR A 429 -11.64 30.31 53.22
C THR A 429 -12.09 30.45 54.69
N GLU A 430 -11.20 30.19 55.65
CA GLU A 430 -11.49 30.36 57.08
C GLU A 430 -11.65 31.84 57.48
N LYS A 431 -10.88 32.74 56.86
CA LYS A 431 -11.01 34.20 57.05
C LYS A 431 -12.32 34.73 56.45
N VAL A 432 -12.66 34.31 55.23
CA VAL A 432 -13.92 34.67 54.55
C VAL A 432 -15.12 34.16 55.33
N GLY A 433 -15.05 32.97 55.93
CA GLY A 433 -16.10 32.42 56.79
C GLY A 433 -16.42 33.30 58.01
N LYS A 434 -15.39 33.82 58.69
CA LYS A 434 -15.55 34.73 59.86
C LYS A 434 -16.11 36.10 59.47
N GLU A 435 -15.67 36.66 58.34
CA GLU A 435 -16.20 37.95 57.85
C GLU A 435 -17.65 37.82 57.38
N LYS A 436 -18.04 36.68 56.79
CA LYS A 436 -19.42 36.42 56.35
C LYS A 436 -20.41 36.35 57.51
N THR A 437 -20.04 35.73 58.63
CA THR A 437 -20.89 35.72 59.84
C THR A 437 -21.13 37.12 60.41
N ILE A 438 -20.14 38.00 60.31
CA ILE A 438 -20.25 39.40 60.76
C ILE A 438 -21.16 40.21 59.82
N ALA A 439 -21.13 39.94 58.52
CA ALA A 439 -22.02 40.58 57.54
C ALA A 439 -23.49 40.16 57.72
N ASP A 440 -23.74 38.87 57.99
CA ASP A 440 -25.10 38.35 58.19
C ASP A 440 -25.77 38.91 59.46
N GLU A 441 -25.00 39.18 60.53
CA GLU A 441 -25.50 39.83 61.73
C GLU A 441 -25.84 41.31 61.50
N GLU A 442 -25.02 42.02 60.74
CA GLU A 442 -25.24 43.44 60.48
C GLU A 442 -26.36 43.67 59.44
N GLU A 443 -26.58 42.72 58.52
CA GLU A 443 -27.71 42.72 57.60
C GLU A 443 -29.06 42.60 58.31
N LYS A 444 -29.14 41.80 59.37
CA LYS A 444 -30.36 41.72 60.20
C LYS A 444 -30.65 43.03 60.93
N LYS A 445 -29.63 43.74 61.41
CA LYS A 445 -29.82 45.03 62.10
C LYS A 445 -30.28 46.13 61.14
N VAL A 446 -29.71 46.19 59.94
CA VAL A 446 -30.11 47.17 58.92
C VAL A 446 -31.54 46.90 58.42
N ALA A 447 -31.97 45.64 58.31
CA ALA A 447 -33.34 45.29 57.92
C ALA A 447 -34.40 45.79 58.93
N VAL A 448 -34.12 45.66 60.23
CA VAL A 448 -35.03 46.15 61.30
C VAL A 448 -35.12 47.69 61.28
N ILE A 449 -33.99 48.37 61.12
CA ILE A 449 -33.94 49.84 61.04
C ILE A 449 -34.67 50.35 59.78
N ALA A 450 -34.56 49.64 58.66
CA ALA A 450 -35.25 49.98 57.41
C ALA A 450 -36.77 49.87 57.53
N GLU A 451 -37.28 48.86 58.25
CA GLU A 451 -38.72 48.67 58.44
C GLU A 451 -39.34 49.74 59.36
N GLU A 452 -38.63 50.16 60.41
CA GLU A 452 -39.09 51.23 61.30
C GLU A 452 -39.09 52.62 60.64
N VAL A 453 -38.06 52.94 59.85
CA VAL A 453 -37.98 54.21 59.12
C VAL A 453 -39.05 54.26 58.02
N GLY A 454 -39.31 53.15 57.31
CA GLY A 454 -40.36 53.08 56.29
C GLY A 454 -41.78 53.32 56.81
N LYS A 455 -42.07 52.92 58.06
CA LYS A 455 -43.35 53.24 58.72
C LYS A 455 -43.45 54.72 59.10
N LYS A 456 -42.39 55.28 59.71
CA LYS A 456 -42.33 56.70 60.10
C LYS A 456 -42.39 57.65 58.89
N GLN A 457 -41.85 57.23 57.76
CA GLN A 457 -41.85 58.00 56.51
C GLN A 457 -43.26 58.09 55.89
N LYS A 458 -43.99 56.97 55.82
CA LYS A 458 -45.38 56.94 55.31
C LYS A 458 -46.34 57.78 56.14
N ASP A 459 -46.20 57.74 57.47
CA ASP A 459 -47.09 58.49 58.37
C ASP A 459 -46.84 60.01 58.26
N CYS A 460 -45.57 60.43 58.15
CA CYS A 460 -45.22 61.85 57.98
C CYS A 460 -45.59 62.40 56.60
N GLU A 461 -45.43 61.63 55.52
CA GLU A 461 -45.80 62.04 54.15
C GLU A 461 -47.32 62.20 53.98
N THR A 462 -48.11 61.31 54.60
CA THR A 462 -49.58 61.37 54.54
C THR A 462 -50.14 62.61 55.23
N ASP A 463 -49.48 63.05 56.31
CA ASP A 463 -49.83 64.25 57.06
C ASP A 463 -49.35 65.54 56.39
N LEU A 464 -48.19 65.52 55.74
CA LEU A 464 -47.68 66.63 54.93
C LEU A 464 -48.58 66.90 53.71
N ALA A 465 -49.04 65.85 53.04
CA ALA A 465 -49.89 65.96 51.84
C ALA A 465 -51.26 66.58 52.11
N LYS A 466 -51.77 66.53 53.34
CA LYS A 466 -53.06 67.14 53.71
C LYS A 466 -52.97 68.65 53.98
N ALA A 467 -51.81 69.13 54.42
CA ALA A 467 -51.61 70.52 54.83
C ALA A 467 -51.01 71.39 53.70
N GLU A 468 -50.28 70.81 52.75
CA GLU A 468 -49.71 71.53 51.60
C GLU A 468 -50.75 72.24 50.70
N PRO A 469 -51.93 71.66 50.39
CA PRO A 469 -52.94 72.34 49.58
C PRO A 469 -53.49 73.61 50.24
N ALA A 470 -53.59 73.62 51.58
CA ALA A 470 -54.06 74.77 52.35
C ALA A 470 -53.04 75.92 52.33
N LEU A 471 -51.74 75.59 52.33
CA LEU A 471 -50.65 76.57 52.25
C LEU A 471 -50.56 77.20 50.84
N VAL A 472 -50.74 76.40 49.79
CA VAL A 472 -50.79 76.88 48.40
C VAL A 472 -52.02 77.76 48.16
N ALA A 473 -53.19 77.35 48.64
CA ALA A 473 -54.42 78.14 48.52
C ALA A 473 -54.32 79.49 49.28
N ALA A 474 -53.69 79.51 50.46
CA ALA A 474 -53.41 80.75 51.21
C ALA A 474 -52.42 81.65 50.47
N GLN A 475 -51.45 81.07 49.75
CA GLN A 475 -50.47 81.81 48.96
C GLN A 475 -51.08 82.49 47.72
N GLU A 476 -52.01 81.84 47.04
CA GLU A 476 -52.69 82.41 45.86
C GLU A 476 -53.62 83.58 46.25
N ALA A 477 -54.29 83.48 47.41
CA ALA A 477 -55.18 84.53 47.93
C ALA A 477 -54.45 85.85 48.29
N LEU A 478 -53.12 85.83 48.45
CA LEU A 478 -52.30 86.99 48.76
C LEU A 478 -52.12 87.94 47.57
N ASN A 479 -52.29 87.46 46.33
CA ASN A 479 -51.99 88.19 45.09
C ASN A 479 -53.14 89.12 44.62
N THR A 480 -53.82 89.78 45.56
CA THR A 480 -55.03 90.58 45.29
C THR A 480 -54.80 92.10 45.30
N LEU A 481 -53.55 92.57 45.53
CA LEU A 481 -53.20 94.00 45.58
C LEU A 481 -52.79 94.56 44.21
N ASN A 482 -53.32 95.74 43.85
CA ASN A 482 -52.94 96.47 42.65
C ASN A 482 -52.55 97.94 42.97
N LYS A 483 -51.71 98.54 42.12
CA LYS A 483 -51.17 99.92 42.31
C LYS A 483 -52.25 101.00 42.24
N ASN A 484 -53.28 100.79 41.44
CA ASN A 484 -54.34 101.77 41.21
C ASN A 484 -55.17 101.98 42.49
N ASN A 485 -55.53 100.90 43.19
CA ASN A 485 -56.27 100.93 44.45
C ASN A 485 -55.53 101.72 45.53
N LEU A 486 -54.23 101.50 45.71
CA LEU A 486 -53.44 102.20 46.74
C LEU A 486 -53.29 103.71 46.46
N THR A 487 -53.29 104.11 45.19
CA THR A 487 -53.23 105.53 44.80
C THR A 487 -54.54 106.25 45.13
N GLU A 488 -55.69 105.61 44.88
CA GLU A 488 -57.01 106.13 45.26
C GLU A 488 -57.14 106.28 46.78
N LEU A 489 -56.71 105.28 47.55
CA LEU A 489 -56.79 105.29 49.01
C LEU A 489 -56.03 106.49 49.64
N LYS A 490 -54.88 106.86 49.08
CA LYS A 490 -54.05 107.97 49.58
C LYS A 490 -54.72 109.35 49.39
N SER A 491 -55.63 109.47 48.42
CA SER A 491 -56.26 110.74 48.07
C SER A 491 -57.32 111.21 49.07
N PHE A 492 -57.78 110.33 49.96
CA PHE A 492 -58.80 110.68 50.97
C PHE A 492 -58.31 111.74 51.96
N GLY A 493 -59.08 112.84 52.06
CA GLY A 493 -58.86 113.91 53.04
C GLY A 493 -59.19 113.48 54.48
N SER A 494 -60.35 112.85 54.68
CA SER A 494 -60.79 112.28 55.97
C SER A 494 -61.61 111.00 55.71
N PRO A 495 -61.00 109.80 55.78
CA PRO A 495 -61.69 108.56 55.44
C PRO A 495 -62.61 108.04 56.56
N PRO A 496 -63.56 107.14 56.23
CA PRO A 496 -64.39 106.44 57.23
C PRO A 496 -63.56 105.64 58.25
N SER A 497 -64.13 105.42 59.44
CA SER A 497 -63.49 104.65 60.53
C SER A 497 -63.03 103.26 60.09
N ALA A 498 -63.84 102.54 59.33
CA ALA A 498 -63.51 101.22 58.79
C ALA A 498 -62.23 101.24 57.93
N VAL A 499 -62.05 102.25 57.07
CA VAL A 499 -60.84 102.40 56.23
C VAL A 499 -59.60 102.77 57.08
N THR A 500 -59.81 103.53 58.15
CA THR A 500 -58.74 103.88 59.10
C THR A 500 -58.27 102.65 59.88
N ASN A 501 -59.19 101.76 60.27
CA ASN A 501 -58.84 100.50 60.95
C ASN A 501 -58.04 99.56 60.04
N VAL A 502 -58.39 99.46 58.75
CA VAL A 502 -57.64 98.64 57.78
C VAL A 502 -56.20 99.12 57.62
N THR A 503 -56.01 100.44 57.47
CA THR A 503 -54.66 100.99 57.34
C THR A 503 -53.86 100.91 58.64
N ALA A 504 -54.51 101.03 59.80
CA ALA A 504 -53.88 100.74 61.08
C ALA A 504 -53.42 99.27 61.20
N ALA A 505 -54.25 98.31 60.76
CA ALA A 505 -53.92 96.89 60.79
C ALA A 505 -52.72 96.55 59.89
N VAL A 506 -52.64 97.14 58.69
CA VAL A 506 -51.47 97.00 57.79
C VAL A 506 -50.21 97.57 58.44
N MET A 507 -50.30 98.71 59.14
CA MET A 507 -49.15 99.29 59.87
C MET A 507 -48.71 98.43 61.06
N VAL A 508 -49.61 97.68 61.69
CA VAL A 508 -49.28 96.73 62.77
C VAL A 508 -48.49 95.54 62.21
N LEU A 509 -48.90 94.98 61.07
CA LEU A 509 -48.19 93.86 60.44
C LEU A 509 -46.83 94.26 59.87
N THR A 510 -46.73 95.45 59.29
CA THR A 510 -45.48 95.93 58.66
C THR A 510 -44.52 96.63 59.63
N ALA A 511 -44.79 96.55 60.94
CA ALA A 511 -43.95 97.15 61.96
C ALA A 511 -42.56 96.49 62.02
N PRO A 512 -41.46 97.22 61.75
CA PRO A 512 -40.13 96.64 61.71
C PRO A 512 -39.72 96.08 63.08
N GLY A 513 -39.44 94.77 63.13
CA GLY A 513 -38.97 94.08 64.33
C GLY A 513 -39.99 93.96 65.47
N GLY A 514 -41.30 93.96 65.19
CA GLY A 514 -42.32 93.71 66.21
C GLY A 514 -42.64 94.89 67.15
N LYS A 515 -42.08 96.08 66.90
CA LYS A 515 -42.39 97.31 67.66
C LYS A 515 -43.64 97.99 67.12
N VAL A 516 -44.80 97.58 67.61
CA VAL A 516 -46.10 98.09 67.16
C VAL A 516 -46.22 99.61 67.43
N PRO A 517 -46.49 100.46 66.41
CA PRO A 517 -46.61 101.90 66.59
C PRO A 517 -47.75 102.32 67.54
N LYS A 518 -47.47 103.25 68.46
CA LYS A 518 -48.46 103.82 69.40
C LYS A 518 -49.43 104.81 68.75
N ASP A 519 -49.02 105.51 67.70
CA ASP A 519 -49.89 106.39 66.90
C ASP A 519 -50.34 105.66 65.63
N ARG A 520 -51.63 105.33 65.57
CA ARG A 520 -52.27 104.60 64.44
C ARG A 520 -53.26 105.47 63.69
N SER A 521 -53.14 106.80 63.81
CA SER A 521 -54.03 107.73 63.14
C SER A 521 -53.84 107.71 61.62
N TRP A 522 -54.89 108.06 60.87
CA TRP A 522 -54.85 108.17 59.40
C TRP A 522 -53.70 109.05 58.90
N LYS A 523 -53.33 110.09 59.67
CA LYS A 523 -52.22 110.99 59.33
C LYS A 523 -50.88 110.25 59.28
N ALA A 524 -50.63 109.32 60.21
CA ALA A 524 -49.43 108.47 60.19
C ALA A 524 -49.48 107.47 59.03
N ALA A 525 -50.64 106.83 58.80
CA ALA A 525 -50.83 105.90 57.69
C ALA A 525 -50.59 106.55 56.31
N ARG A 526 -51.04 107.79 56.12
CA ARG A 526 -50.87 108.54 54.87
C ARG A 526 -49.41 108.88 54.57
N VAL A 527 -48.57 109.07 55.59
CA VAL A 527 -47.13 109.28 55.43
C VAL A 527 -46.44 108.01 54.96
N VAL A 528 -46.80 106.86 55.55
CA VAL A 528 -46.25 105.54 55.15
C VAL A 528 -46.64 105.20 53.71
N MET A 529 -47.86 105.54 53.29
CA MET A 529 -48.32 105.40 51.89
C MET A 529 -47.80 106.52 50.95
N GLY A 530 -46.86 107.36 51.39
CA GLY A 530 -46.32 108.49 50.64
C GLY A 530 -45.72 108.10 49.28
N LYS A 531 -44.96 107.00 49.23
CA LYS A 531 -44.43 106.39 48.00
C LYS A 531 -45.19 105.10 47.70
N VAL A 532 -46.21 105.18 46.83
CA VAL A 532 -47.15 104.07 46.58
C VAL A 532 -46.43 102.82 46.03
N ASP A 533 -45.47 102.99 45.11
CA ASP A 533 -44.71 101.87 44.54
C ASP A 533 -43.90 101.12 45.60
N GLY A 534 -43.12 101.83 46.41
CA GLY A 534 -42.33 101.21 47.48
C GLY A 534 -43.17 100.58 48.58
N PHE A 535 -44.36 101.12 48.85
CA PHE A 535 -45.29 100.53 49.80
C PHE A 535 -45.91 99.24 49.27
N LEU A 536 -46.31 99.20 47.99
CA LEU A 536 -46.79 97.98 47.34
C LEU A 536 -45.71 96.90 47.30
N ASP A 537 -44.48 97.25 46.93
CA ASP A 537 -43.35 96.31 46.94
C ASP A 537 -43.05 95.74 48.33
N SER A 538 -43.23 96.56 49.37
CA SER A 538 -43.05 96.12 50.77
C SER A 538 -44.15 95.15 51.22
N LEU A 539 -45.36 95.26 50.67
CA LEU A 539 -46.47 94.33 50.94
C LEU A 539 -46.34 93.04 50.11
N ILE A 540 -45.86 93.13 48.87
CA ILE A 540 -45.62 91.95 48.02
C ILE A 540 -44.45 91.11 48.56
N ASN A 541 -43.35 91.77 48.95
CA ASN A 541 -42.15 91.11 49.46
C ASN A 541 -42.15 90.93 50.98
N PHE A 542 -43.32 91.01 51.62
CA PHE A 542 -43.42 90.82 53.06
C PHE A 542 -43.05 89.38 53.45
N ASN A 543 -42.21 89.22 54.47
CA ASN A 543 -41.81 87.91 54.97
C ASN A 543 -42.96 87.25 55.75
N LYS A 544 -43.81 86.55 55.01
CA LYS A 544 -44.98 85.80 55.49
C LYS A 544 -44.65 84.54 56.32
N GLU A 545 -43.40 84.07 56.28
CA GLU A 545 -42.97 82.85 56.98
C GLU A 545 -42.45 83.14 58.40
N ASN A 546 -42.11 84.40 58.70
CA ASN A 546 -41.58 84.79 60.01
C ASN A 546 -42.21 86.10 60.51
N ILE A 547 -43.41 85.98 61.10
CA ILE A 547 -44.14 87.11 61.70
C ILE A 547 -43.91 87.09 63.21
N HIS A 548 -43.45 88.21 63.77
CA HIS A 548 -43.21 88.31 65.21
C HIS A 548 -44.52 88.21 66.01
N GLU A 549 -44.55 87.38 67.07
CA GLU A 549 -45.75 87.14 67.90
C GLU A 549 -46.48 88.41 68.38
N ASN A 550 -45.74 89.48 68.66
CA ASN A 550 -46.31 90.75 69.14
C ASN A 550 -47.20 91.42 68.09
N CYS A 551 -46.90 91.26 66.80
CA CYS A 551 -47.72 91.78 65.71
C CYS A 551 -49.01 90.97 65.55
N ILE A 552 -48.96 89.65 65.73
CA ILE A 552 -50.13 88.77 65.67
C ILE A 552 -51.10 89.07 66.82
N LYS A 553 -50.59 89.15 68.06
CA LYS A 553 -51.40 89.50 69.23
C LYS A 553 -52.04 90.89 69.09
N ALA A 554 -51.33 91.84 68.48
CA ALA A 554 -51.82 93.20 68.28
C ALA A 554 -52.85 93.33 67.14
N ILE A 555 -52.88 92.42 66.16
CA ILE A 555 -53.83 92.45 65.05
C ILE A 555 -55.10 91.64 65.31
N GLN A 556 -55.04 90.69 66.25
CA GLN A 556 -56.15 89.82 66.62
C GLN A 556 -57.46 90.55 66.97
N PRO A 557 -57.45 91.70 67.69
CA PRO A 557 -58.66 92.47 67.94
C PRO A 557 -59.32 93.03 66.67
N TYR A 558 -58.53 93.36 65.64
CA TYR A 558 -59.09 93.85 64.36
C TYR A 558 -59.70 92.71 63.55
N LEU A 559 -59.11 91.50 63.58
CA LEU A 559 -59.65 90.33 62.88
C LEU A 559 -60.94 89.76 63.52
N GLN A 560 -61.17 90.03 64.80
CA GLN A 560 -62.38 89.63 65.52
C GLN A 560 -63.55 90.62 65.35
N ASP A 561 -63.30 91.80 64.78
CA ASP A 561 -64.33 92.80 64.51
C ASP A 561 -65.15 92.40 63.27
N PRO A 562 -66.49 92.22 63.38
CA PRO A 562 -67.34 91.86 62.24
C PRO A 562 -67.30 92.86 61.08
N GLU A 563 -66.98 94.13 61.34
CA GLU A 563 -66.85 95.16 60.29
C GLU A 563 -65.51 95.05 59.52
N PHE A 564 -64.55 94.25 60.00
CA PHE A 564 -63.25 94.03 59.37
C PHE A 564 -63.28 92.88 58.35
N ASN A 565 -64.24 92.95 57.43
CA ASN A 565 -64.41 91.97 56.35
C ASN A 565 -64.16 92.66 54.98
N PRO A 566 -63.34 92.07 54.09
CA PRO A 566 -63.10 92.60 52.75
C PRO A 566 -64.37 92.95 51.96
N GLU A 567 -65.44 92.15 52.06
CA GLU A 567 -66.70 92.42 51.34
C GLU A 567 -67.44 93.63 51.89
N PHE A 568 -67.48 93.78 53.21
CA PHE A 568 -68.10 94.94 53.86
C PHE A 568 -67.30 96.22 53.57
N ILE A 569 -65.98 96.13 53.63
CA ILE A 569 -65.09 97.26 53.35
C ILE A 569 -65.15 97.66 51.86
N ALA A 570 -65.36 96.72 50.94
CA ALA A 570 -65.53 97.02 49.52
C ALA A 570 -66.70 97.97 49.25
N SER A 571 -67.78 97.87 50.04
CA SER A 571 -68.92 98.80 49.95
C SER A 571 -68.57 100.25 50.33
N LYS A 572 -67.50 100.46 51.11
CA LYS A 572 -67.02 101.78 51.55
C LYS A 572 -65.85 102.28 50.73
N SER A 573 -64.94 101.38 50.36
CA SER A 573 -63.81 101.65 49.50
C SER A 573 -63.25 100.33 48.96
N LEU A 574 -63.36 100.14 47.63
CA LEU A 574 -62.72 99.04 46.92
C LEU A 574 -61.21 99.02 47.15
N ALA A 575 -60.60 100.20 47.25
CA ALA A 575 -59.18 100.36 47.53
C ALA A 575 -58.78 99.84 48.92
N ALA A 576 -59.61 100.05 49.95
CA ALA A 576 -59.37 99.55 51.30
C ALA A 576 -59.63 98.05 51.42
N ALA A 577 -60.55 97.50 50.63
CA ALA A 577 -60.90 96.09 50.67
C ALA A 577 -59.74 95.17 50.29
N GLY A 578 -58.95 95.57 49.28
CA GLY A 578 -57.75 94.84 48.88
C GLY A 578 -56.72 94.73 50.01
N LEU A 579 -56.49 95.82 50.75
CA LEU A 579 -55.60 95.82 51.91
C LEU A 579 -56.14 94.98 53.08
N CYS A 580 -57.46 95.01 53.31
CA CYS A 580 -58.09 94.16 54.32
C CYS A 580 -57.95 92.67 53.99
N SER A 581 -58.17 92.29 52.73
CA SER A 581 -58.02 90.92 52.25
C SER A 581 -56.59 90.41 52.45
N TRP A 582 -55.59 91.23 52.08
CA TRP A 582 -54.18 90.92 52.26
C TRP A 582 -53.81 90.66 53.72
N VAL A 583 -54.28 91.50 54.66
CA VAL A 583 -54.03 91.33 56.11
C VAL A 583 -54.58 90.00 56.63
N VAL A 584 -55.82 89.65 56.26
CA VAL A 584 -56.46 88.40 56.70
C VAL A 584 -55.73 87.19 56.13
N ASN A 585 -55.33 87.23 54.85
CA ASN A 585 -54.70 86.10 54.17
C ASN A 585 -53.28 85.85 54.66
N ILE A 586 -52.51 86.89 55.03
CA ILE A 586 -51.17 86.73 55.61
C ILE A 586 -51.20 86.03 56.96
N VAL A 587 -52.14 86.40 57.84
CA VAL A 587 -52.22 85.78 59.17
C VAL A 587 -52.60 84.30 59.05
N LYS A 588 -53.55 83.97 58.15
CA LYS A 588 -53.92 82.58 57.87
C LYS A 588 -52.75 81.75 57.31
N PHE A 589 -51.94 82.32 56.42
CA PHE A 589 -50.77 81.63 55.87
C PHE A 589 -49.77 81.25 56.97
N TYR A 590 -49.47 82.17 57.88
CA TYR A 590 -48.49 81.94 58.95
C TYR A 590 -48.94 80.87 59.94
N GLU A 591 -50.23 80.81 60.28
CA GLU A 591 -50.80 79.76 61.14
C GLU A 591 -50.62 78.36 60.54
N VAL A 592 -50.91 78.21 59.23
CA VAL A 592 -50.75 76.93 58.52
C VAL A 592 -49.28 76.55 58.37
N TYR A 593 -48.38 77.51 58.15
CA TYR A 593 -46.94 77.26 58.01
C TYR A 593 -46.31 76.65 59.28
N CYS A 594 -46.68 77.17 60.46
CA CYS A 594 -46.14 76.70 61.74
C CYS A 594 -46.48 75.23 62.05
N GLU A 595 -47.57 74.70 61.51
CA GLU A 595 -47.94 73.28 61.70
C GLU A 595 -47.14 72.33 60.79
N VAL A 596 -46.67 72.82 59.63
CA VAL A 596 -46.06 72.01 58.58
C VAL A 596 -44.54 71.86 58.76
N GLU A 597 -43.84 72.89 59.23
CA GLU A 597 -42.37 72.90 59.36
C GLU A 597 -41.79 71.79 60.27
N PRO A 598 -42.34 71.51 61.48
CA PRO A 598 -41.76 70.49 62.37
C PRO A 598 -41.81 69.08 61.78
N LYS A 599 -42.83 68.79 60.95
CA LYS A 599 -43.01 67.49 60.31
C LYS A 599 -41.98 67.24 59.20
N ARG A 600 -41.52 68.28 58.49
CA ARG A 600 -40.44 68.17 57.50
C ARG A 600 -39.09 67.81 58.13
N GLN A 601 -38.72 68.46 59.23
CA GLN A 601 -37.43 68.21 59.90
C GLN A 601 -37.33 66.80 60.51
N ALA A 602 -38.45 66.27 61.02
CA ALA A 602 -38.50 64.91 61.58
C ALA A 602 -38.26 63.82 60.51
N LEU A 603 -38.78 64.01 59.29
CA LEU A 603 -38.61 63.08 58.18
C LEU A 603 -37.16 63.06 57.65
N GLU A 604 -36.50 64.22 57.61
CA GLU A 604 -35.11 64.33 57.15
C GLU A 604 -34.12 63.62 58.09
N LYS A 605 -34.34 63.72 59.40
CA LYS A 605 -33.49 63.05 60.41
C LYS A 605 -33.60 61.52 60.35
N ALA A 606 -34.81 60.98 60.13
CA ALA A 606 -35.02 59.54 60.02
C ALA A 606 -34.36 58.93 58.76
N ASN A 607 -34.31 59.68 57.65
CA ASN A 607 -33.64 59.24 56.42
C ASN A 607 -32.11 59.25 56.54
N ALA A 608 -31.53 60.19 57.29
CA ALA A 608 -30.09 60.24 57.54
C ALA A 608 -29.58 59.03 58.34
N GLU A 609 -30.35 58.56 59.33
CA GLU A 609 -29.99 57.38 60.14
C GLU A 609 -30.01 56.08 59.31
N LEU A 610 -30.95 55.96 58.36
CA LEU A 610 -31.05 54.80 57.46
C LEU A 610 -29.88 54.74 56.46
N ALA A 611 -29.46 55.89 55.92
CA ALA A 611 -28.34 55.96 54.98
C ALA A 611 -27.00 55.54 55.62
N ALA A 612 -26.73 55.98 56.84
CA ALA A 612 -25.49 55.63 57.56
C ALA A 612 -25.40 54.13 57.90
N ALA A 613 -26.53 53.47 58.15
CA ALA A 613 -26.58 52.03 58.42
C ALA A 613 -26.33 51.19 57.15
N GLN A 614 -26.85 51.63 56.00
CA GLN A 614 -26.64 50.95 54.71
C GLN A 614 -25.19 51.06 54.20
N GLU A 615 -24.52 52.19 54.44
CA GLU A 615 -23.13 52.40 54.02
C GLU A 615 -22.13 51.50 54.77
N LYS A 616 -22.37 51.24 56.06
CA LYS A 616 -21.56 50.28 56.83
C LYS A 616 -21.71 48.86 56.27
N LEU A 617 -22.93 48.45 55.94
CA LEU A 617 -23.22 47.12 55.39
C LEU A 617 -22.60 46.92 54.00
N SER A 618 -22.65 47.94 53.12
CA SER A 618 -22.03 47.87 51.79
C SER A 618 -20.50 47.75 51.87
N SER A 619 -19.86 48.43 52.81
CA SER A 619 -18.40 48.33 53.02
C SER A 619 -17.95 46.92 53.45
N ILE A 620 -18.75 46.23 54.28
CA ILE A 620 -18.47 44.87 54.74
C ILE A 620 -18.71 43.87 53.60
N LYS A 621 -19.81 44.02 52.83
CA LYS A 621 -20.08 43.17 51.65
C LYS A 621 -19.01 43.35 50.56
N ALA A 622 -18.48 44.55 50.36
CA ALA A 622 -17.40 44.80 49.41
C ALA A 622 -16.08 44.11 49.80
N LYS A 623 -15.74 44.09 51.10
CA LYS A 623 -14.55 43.34 51.59
C LYS A 623 -14.69 41.84 51.37
N ILE A 624 -15.87 41.27 51.62
CA ILE A 624 -16.14 39.85 51.38
C ILE A 624 -16.07 39.51 49.88
N ALA A 625 -16.56 40.39 49.00
CA ALA A 625 -16.52 40.17 47.55
C ALA A 625 -15.09 40.20 46.99
N VAL A 626 -14.20 41.06 47.50
CA VAL A 626 -12.78 41.09 47.12
C VAL A 626 -12.06 39.84 47.61
N SER A 627 -12.32 39.41 48.85
CA SER A 627 -11.72 38.19 49.43
C SER A 627 -12.28 36.87 48.87
N GLN A 628 -13.33 36.89 48.05
CA GLN A 628 -13.88 35.72 47.36
C GLN A 628 -13.32 35.51 45.94
N PHE A 629 -12.60 36.50 45.40
CA PHE A 629 -12.08 36.48 44.02
C PHE A 629 -10.55 36.60 43.90
N GLN A 630 -9.85 36.75 45.03
CA GLN A 630 -8.44 36.36 45.17
C GLN A 630 -8.40 34.96 45.74
#